data_AF-A0A1W9HDT2-F1
#
_entry.id   AF-A0A1W9HDT2-F1
#
_cell.length_a   1.000
_cell.length_b   1.000
_cell.length_c   1.000
_cell.angle_alpha   90.00
_cell.angle_beta   90.00
_cell.angle_gamma   90.00
#
_symmetry.space_group_name_H-M   'P 1'
#
loop_
_entity.id
_entity.type
_entity.pdbx_description
1 polymer ?
#
loop_
_entity_poly.entity_id
_entity_poly.type
_entity_poly.pdbx_seq_one_letter_code
_entity_poly.pdbx_strand_id
1 'polypeptide(L)'
;MTVYTIQNQWGGNSAPWHDGGVINIGNRGNQLPVALNIHSGDGGRSFTGTMTYVGEGPIGFRGTLVTNNCYHCENQWGGDQAPWHDAGLFLLGGRDNQRPVAFALQSHDAGNTIEGTMTYAGEGPIGFRGTRTLSDTYSVANQWGGDQAPWHPGGTWVLGCRGTQLVTAISFTANGANLSGTMNYAGEGPIGLQLVPSVGQ
;
A
#
# COMPACT_ATOMS: atom_id res chain seq x y z
N MET A 1 -2.11 -5.69 -8.31
CA MET A 1 -1.85 -4.84 -7.13
C MET A 1 -3.11 -4.79 -6.29
N THR A 2 -3.02 -5.08 -4.98
CA THR A 2 -4.20 -5.14 -4.10
C THR A 2 -4.16 -4.03 -3.06
N VAL A 3 -5.17 -3.16 -3.10
CA VAL A 3 -5.30 -2.00 -2.21
C VAL A 3 -6.26 -2.33 -1.07
N TYR A 4 -5.89 -1.98 0.16
CA TYR A 4 -6.75 -2.08 1.33
C TYR A 4 -6.87 -0.71 1.99
N THR A 5 -8.10 -0.32 2.36
CA THR A 5 -8.30 0.68 3.41
C THR A 5 -8.17 -0.02 4.75
N ILE A 6 -7.37 0.55 5.64
CA ILE A 6 -6.98 -0.11 6.89
C ILE A 6 -7.47 0.67 8.11
N GLN A 7 -7.68 -0.08 9.18
CA GLN A 7 -7.97 0.48 10.49
C GLN A 7 -7.08 -0.18 11.54
N ASN A 8 -6.73 0.59 12.57
CA ASN A 8 -5.93 0.13 13.68
C ASN A 8 -6.67 0.23 15.02
N GLN A 9 -6.35 -0.67 15.94
CA GLN A 9 -6.90 -0.69 17.31
C GLN A 9 -5.75 -0.74 18.32
N TRP A 10 -5.77 0.15 19.30
CA TRP A 10 -4.83 0.16 20.43
C TRP A 10 -5.58 0.41 21.74
N GLY A 11 -5.00 -0.01 22.87
CA GLY A 11 -5.67 0.11 24.18
C GLY A 11 -6.56 -1.07 24.57
N GLY A 12 -6.43 -2.21 23.88
CA GLY A 12 -7.15 -3.45 24.17
C GLY A 12 -8.35 -3.71 23.24
N ASN A 13 -8.91 -4.92 23.31
CA ASN A 13 -9.88 -5.42 22.33
C ASN A 13 -11.23 -4.66 22.31
N SER A 14 -11.55 -3.91 23.36
CA SER A 14 -12.77 -3.09 23.45
C SER A 14 -12.56 -1.64 23.01
N ALA A 15 -11.33 -1.25 22.66
CA ALA A 15 -11.05 0.09 22.17
C ALA A 15 -11.66 0.32 20.78
N PRO A 16 -12.00 1.57 20.42
CA PRO A 16 -12.44 1.88 19.07
C PRO A 16 -11.36 1.60 18.02
N TRP A 17 -11.81 1.37 16.79
CA TRP A 17 -10.94 1.29 15.62
C TRP A 17 -10.78 2.69 15.02
N HIS A 18 -9.56 3.00 14.61
CA HIS A 18 -9.19 4.29 14.03
C HIS A 18 -8.76 4.10 12.58
N ASP A 19 -8.91 5.14 11.75
CA ASP A 19 -8.38 5.13 10.39
C ASP A 19 -6.86 4.93 10.41
N GLY A 20 -6.38 3.96 9.63
CA GLY A 20 -4.97 3.66 9.46
C GLY A 20 -4.45 4.05 8.06
N GLY A 21 -5.31 4.59 7.20
CA GLY A 21 -4.98 4.98 5.84
C GLY A 21 -5.15 3.85 4.81
N VAL A 22 -4.29 3.86 3.79
CA VAL A 22 -4.34 2.92 2.67
C VAL A 22 -3.01 2.20 2.56
N ILE A 23 -3.05 0.88 2.34
CA ILE A 23 -1.87 0.09 1.99
C ILE A 23 -2.08 -0.62 0.66
N ASN A 24 -0.97 -1.01 0.05
CA ASN A 24 -0.95 -1.86 -1.13
C ASN A 24 -0.04 -3.06 -0.87
N ILE A 25 -0.58 -4.27 -1.04
CA ILE A 25 0.17 -5.52 -0.91
C ILE A 25 0.03 -6.32 -2.21
N GLY A 26 1.16 -6.79 -2.72
CA GLY A 26 1.23 -7.65 -3.90
C GLY A 26 1.16 -6.89 -5.22
N ASN A 27 1.79 -7.43 -6.26
CA ASN A 27 1.75 -6.85 -7.62
C ASN A 27 0.82 -7.60 -8.59
N ARG A 28 0.39 -8.82 -8.28
CA ARG A 28 -0.44 -9.66 -9.15
C ARG A 28 -1.87 -9.12 -9.31
N GLY A 29 -2.46 -9.28 -10.50
CA GLY A 29 -3.80 -8.75 -10.83
C GLY A 29 -4.96 -9.64 -10.37
N ASN A 30 -4.84 -10.96 -10.59
CA ASN A 30 -5.91 -11.93 -10.35
C ASN A 30 -5.60 -12.92 -9.22
N GLN A 31 -4.57 -12.65 -8.44
CA GLN A 31 -4.13 -13.52 -7.35
C GLN A 31 -3.79 -12.66 -6.15
N LEU A 32 -4.68 -12.69 -5.15
CA LEU A 32 -4.62 -11.78 -4.01
C LEU A 32 -3.66 -12.31 -2.94
N PRO A 33 -2.98 -11.42 -2.20
CA PRO A 33 -2.26 -11.83 -1.00
C PRO A 33 -3.24 -12.32 0.06
N VAL A 34 -2.90 -13.42 0.73
CA VAL A 34 -3.67 -13.99 1.84
C VAL A 34 -2.89 -14.05 3.14
N ALA A 35 -1.58 -13.81 3.11
CA ALA A 35 -0.78 -13.65 4.32
C ALA A 35 0.42 -12.71 4.05
N LEU A 36 0.78 -11.93 5.06
CA LEU A 36 2.01 -11.15 5.10
C LEU A 36 2.58 -11.20 6.53
N ASN A 37 3.72 -11.84 6.69
CA ASN A 37 4.41 -11.95 7.97
C ASN A 37 5.86 -11.48 7.81
N ILE A 38 6.13 -10.23 8.19
CA ILE A 38 7.40 -9.56 7.93
C ILE A 38 7.83 -8.73 9.14
N HIS A 39 9.14 -8.60 9.33
CA HIS A 39 9.71 -7.74 10.37
C HIS A 39 10.88 -6.93 9.81
N SER A 40 11.20 -5.84 10.51
CA SER A 40 12.33 -4.96 10.22
C SER A 40 13.27 -4.92 11.41
N GLY A 41 14.56 -5.08 11.15
CA GLY A 41 15.64 -4.91 12.15
C GLY A 41 16.28 -3.52 12.14
N ASP A 42 15.91 -2.64 11.21
CA ASP A 42 16.61 -1.38 10.91
C ASP A 42 15.70 -0.14 10.97
N GLY A 43 14.60 -0.25 11.73
CA GLY A 43 13.63 0.82 11.95
C GLY A 43 12.76 1.09 10.72
N GLY A 44 12.40 0.04 9.98
CA GLY A 44 11.51 0.07 8.83
C GLY A 44 12.20 0.46 7.53
N ARG A 45 13.53 0.40 7.41
CA ARG A 45 14.23 0.68 6.14
C ARG A 45 14.22 -0.53 5.22
N SER A 46 14.27 -1.73 5.80
CA SER A 46 14.06 -2.98 5.11
C SER A 46 13.15 -3.90 5.90
N PHE A 47 12.52 -4.82 5.18
CA PHE A 47 11.71 -5.90 5.72
C PHE A 47 12.21 -7.24 5.21
N THR A 48 12.12 -8.25 6.06
CA THR A 48 12.31 -9.66 5.70
C THR A 48 11.20 -10.50 6.31
N GLY A 49 10.84 -11.60 5.64
CA GLY A 49 9.86 -12.55 6.15
C GLY A 49 9.24 -13.36 5.02
N THR A 50 7.94 -13.56 5.10
CA THR A 50 7.18 -14.36 4.14
C THR A 50 5.88 -13.69 3.74
N MET A 51 5.40 -13.98 2.55
CA MET A 51 4.04 -13.69 2.13
C MET A 51 3.42 -14.90 1.43
N THR A 52 2.10 -14.92 1.31
CA THR A 52 1.37 -16.00 0.63
C THR A 52 0.34 -15.40 -0.31
N TYR A 53 0.28 -15.91 -1.53
CA TYR A 53 -0.78 -15.63 -2.49
C TYR A 53 -1.87 -16.70 -2.42
N VAL A 54 -3.11 -16.34 -2.76
CA VAL A 54 -4.22 -17.30 -2.81
C VAL A 54 -3.86 -18.50 -3.69
N GLY A 55 -4.07 -19.70 -3.17
CA GLY A 55 -3.76 -20.97 -3.85
C GLY A 55 -2.29 -21.39 -3.83
N GLU A 56 -1.41 -20.67 -3.14
CA GLU A 56 0.03 -20.99 -3.04
C GLU A 56 0.45 -21.32 -1.60
N GLY A 57 1.64 -21.91 -1.46
CA GLY A 57 2.36 -21.96 -0.19
C GLY A 57 3.11 -20.64 0.11
N PRO A 58 3.63 -20.45 1.33
CA PRO A 58 4.42 -19.27 1.67
C PRO A 58 5.67 -19.14 0.79
N ILE A 59 5.97 -17.92 0.38
CA ILE A 59 7.18 -17.54 -0.35
C ILE A 59 7.98 -16.54 0.47
N GLY A 60 9.30 -16.53 0.29
CA GLY A 60 10.18 -15.53 0.90
C GLY A 60 9.81 -14.13 0.44
N PHE A 61 9.96 -13.16 1.34
CA PHE A 61 9.72 -11.75 1.09
C PHE A 61 10.88 -10.93 1.61
N ARG A 62 11.33 -9.97 0.80
CA ARG A 62 12.13 -8.85 1.26
C ARG A 62 11.64 -7.55 0.63
N GLY A 63 11.76 -6.45 1.36
CA GLY A 63 11.39 -5.13 0.87
C GLY A 63 12.42 -4.10 1.29
N THR A 64 12.76 -3.16 0.40
CA THR A 64 13.67 -2.04 0.69
C THR A 64 12.95 -0.73 0.44
N LEU A 65 13.01 0.19 1.41
CA LEU A 65 12.37 1.49 1.33
C LEU A 65 12.93 2.30 0.14
N VAL A 66 12.03 2.85 -0.68
CA VAL A 66 12.34 3.72 -1.82
C VAL A 66 11.99 5.18 -1.50
N THR A 67 10.78 5.39 -0.98
CA THR A 67 10.26 6.68 -0.51
C THR A 67 9.28 6.44 0.64
N ASN A 68 8.66 7.49 1.19
CA ASN A 68 7.78 7.39 2.36
C ASN A 68 6.75 6.25 2.21
N ASN A 69 6.82 5.28 3.13
CA ASN A 69 6.01 4.05 3.16
C ASN A 69 6.03 3.18 1.89
N CYS A 70 6.86 3.48 0.88
CA CYS A 70 6.91 2.76 -0.39
C CYS A 70 8.17 1.89 -0.46
N TYR A 71 8.00 0.59 -0.72
CA TYR A 71 9.06 -0.41 -0.69
C TYR A 71 9.17 -1.12 -2.03
N HIS A 72 10.38 -1.25 -2.55
CA HIS A 72 10.69 -2.17 -3.64
C HIS A 72 10.82 -3.57 -3.06
N CYS A 73 9.94 -4.48 -3.49
CA CYS A 73 9.78 -5.80 -2.93
C CYS A 73 10.29 -6.87 -3.88
N GLU A 74 10.79 -7.96 -3.30
CA GLU A 74 11.20 -9.15 -4.03
C GLU A 74 10.68 -10.40 -3.33
N ASN A 75 10.41 -11.45 -4.12
CA ASN A 75 9.99 -12.75 -3.62
C ASN A 75 10.99 -13.86 -3.96
N GLN A 76 11.00 -14.89 -3.13
CA GLN A 76 11.80 -16.11 -3.32
C GLN A 76 10.89 -17.34 -3.20
N TRP A 77 10.90 -18.23 -4.19
CA TRP A 77 10.16 -19.49 -4.16
C TRP A 77 11.04 -20.64 -4.66
N GLY A 78 10.81 -21.87 -4.15
CA GLY A 78 11.65 -23.04 -4.46
C GLY A 78 12.76 -23.32 -3.45
N GLY A 79 12.68 -22.74 -2.25
CA GLY A 79 13.63 -22.94 -1.15
C GLY A 79 14.67 -21.83 -1.02
N ASP A 80 15.47 -21.89 0.05
CA ASP A 80 16.34 -20.80 0.49
C ASP A 80 17.48 -20.45 -0.49
N GLN A 81 17.80 -21.36 -1.41
CA GLN A 81 18.84 -21.16 -2.44
C GLN A 81 18.27 -20.68 -3.79
N ALA A 82 16.95 -20.51 -3.89
CA ALA A 82 16.33 -20.01 -5.11
C ALA A 82 16.67 -18.52 -5.31
N PRO A 83 16.74 -18.04 -6.57
CA PRO A 83 16.93 -16.62 -6.84
C PRO A 83 15.76 -15.78 -6.32
N TRP A 84 16.05 -14.51 -6.03
CA TRP A 84 15.04 -13.50 -5.74
C TRP A 84 14.53 -12.89 -7.03
N HIS A 85 13.23 -12.58 -7.05
CA HIS A 85 12.54 -12.03 -8.20
C HIS A 85 11.79 -10.76 -7.82
N ASP A 86 11.74 -9.79 -8.73
CA ASP A 86 11.01 -8.55 -8.54
C ASP A 86 9.51 -8.81 -8.25
N ALA A 87 9.03 -8.19 -7.18
CA ALA A 87 7.63 -8.20 -6.74
C ALA A 87 6.99 -6.80 -6.82
N GLY A 88 7.67 -5.81 -7.40
CA GLY A 88 7.16 -4.46 -7.60
C GLY A 88 7.16 -3.59 -6.34
N LEU A 89 6.42 -2.49 -6.37
CA LEU A 89 6.34 -1.52 -5.27
C LEU A 89 5.13 -1.79 -4.37
N PHE A 90 5.36 -1.91 -3.06
CA PHE A 90 4.29 -2.00 -2.06
C PHE A 90 4.20 -0.69 -1.27
N LEU A 91 3.00 -0.35 -0.80
CA LEU A 91 2.77 0.76 0.12
C LEU A 91 2.44 0.16 1.50
N LEU A 92 3.35 0.31 2.47
CA LEU A 92 3.26 -0.31 3.78
C LEU A 92 3.36 0.76 4.89
N GLY A 93 2.25 0.99 5.58
CA GLY A 93 2.11 2.00 6.63
C GLY A 93 1.32 3.22 6.18
N GLY A 94 0.75 3.94 7.14
CA GLY A 94 -0.07 5.13 6.92
C GLY A 94 0.35 6.35 7.74
N ARG A 95 1.50 6.32 8.40
CA ARG A 95 2.03 7.46 9.17
C ARG A 95 3.21 8.09 8.45
N ASP A 96 3.36 9.40 8.63
CA ASP A 96 4.57 10.11 8.24
C ASP A 96 5.62 10.00 9.34
N ASN A 97 6.90 9.88 8.94
CA ASN A 97 8.07 9.88 9.82
C ASN A 97 8.13 8.78 10.90
N GLN A 98 7.14 7.90 10.96
CA GLN A 98 7.13 6.71 11.82
C GLN A 98 6.77 5.49 10.99
N ARG A 99 7.79 4.71 10.62
CA ARG A 99 7.61 3.55 9.74
C ARG A 99 7.09 2.33 10.52
N PRO A 100 6.32 1.45 9.87
CA PRO A 100 6.09 0.12 10.40
C PRO A 100 7.41 -0.63 10.58
N VAL A 101 7.45 -1.54 11.54
CA VAL A 101 8.58 -2.45 11.80
C VAL A 101 8.16 -3.91 11.88
N ALA A 102 6.85 -4.20 11.92
CA ALA A 102 6.33 -5.55 11.80
C ALA A 102 4.90 -5.56 11.23
N PHE A 103 4.58 -6.61 10.49
CA PHE A 103 3.24 -6.98 10.06
C PHE A 103 3.08 -8.48 10.25
N ALA A 104 1.97 -8.89 10.85
CA ALA A 104 1.55 -10.28 10.96
C ALA A 104 0.07 -10.36 10.58
N LEU A 105 -0.18 -10.55 9.29
CA LEU A 105 -1.48 -10.41 8.65
C LEU A 105 -1.91 -11.70 7.95
N GLN A 106 -3.20 -12.01 8.03
CA GLN A 106 -3.82 -13.17 7.42
C GLN A 106 -5.20 -12.81 6.86
N SER A 107 -5.58 -13.47 5.77
CA SER A 107 -6.93 -13.43 5.21
C SER A 107 -7.61 -14.79 5.35
N HIS A 108 -8.90 -14.78 5.63
CA HIS A 108 -9.77 -15.95 5.71
C HIS A 108 -10.84 -15.99 4.60
N ASP A 109 -10.83 -15.03 3.69
CA ASP A 109 -11.84 -14.84 2.64
C ASP A 109 -11.21 -14.61 1.25
N ALA A 110 -10.10 -15.31 0.99
CA ALA A 110 -9.35 -15.26 -0.26
C ALA A 110 -8.77 -13.87 -0.59
N GLY A 111 -8.44 -13.07 0.42
CA GLY A 111 -7.78 -11.77 0.27
C GLY A 111 -8.73 -10.58 0.16
N ASN A 112 -10.03 -10.75 0.38
CA ASN A 112 -10.99 -9.64 0.35
C ASN A 112 -10.89 -8.79 1.63
N THR A 113 -10.65 -9.42 2.77
CA THR A 113 -10.24 -8.79 4.02
C THR A 113 -8.91 -9.37 4.47
N ILE A 114 -8.15 -8.57 5.21
CA ILE A 114 -6.90 -9.02 5.84
C ILE A 114 -6.83 -8.46 7.25
N GLU A 115 -6.52 -9.30 8.23
CA GLU A 115 -6.55 -8.95 9.65
C GLU A 115 -5.31 -9.47 10.36
N GLY A 116 -5.04 -8.95 11.55
CA GLY A 116 -3.93 -9.38 12.39
C GLY A 116 -3.36 -8.22 13.21
N THR A 117 -2.04 -8.12 13.23
CA THR A 117 -1.34 -7.05 13.95
C THR A 117 -0.28 -6.36 13.10
N MET A 118 0.03 -5.13 13.46
CA MET A 118 1.20 -4.41 12.96
C MET A 118 1.91 -3.71 14.12
N THR A 119 3.14 -3.24 13.88
CA THR A 119 3.90 -2.46 14.88
C THR A 119 4.57 -1.30 14.18
N TYR A 120 4.41 -0.09 14.72
CA TYR A 120 5.18 1.08 14.30
C TYR A 120 6.49 1.18 15.10
N ALA A 121 7.51 1.81 14.52
CA ALA A 121 8.79 2.00 15.18
C ALA A 121 8.62 2.69 16.54
N GLY A 122 9.21 2.09 17.59
CA GLY A 122 9.13 2.59 18.97
C GLY A 122 7.85 2.26 19.72
N GLU A 123 6.92 1.49 19.14
CA GLU A 123 5.64 1.11 19.76
C GLU A 123 5.54 -0.40 20.04
N GLY A 124 4.50 -0.79 20.77
CA GLY A 124 4.05 -2.19 20.85
C GLY A 124 3.10 -2.54 19.70
N PRO A 125 2.73 -3.83 19.54
CA PRO A 125 1.79 -4.25 18.51
C PRO A 125 0.40 -3.62 18.69
N ILE A 126 -0.21 -3.25 17.56
CA ILE A 126 -1.59 -2.75 17.47
C ILE A 126 -2.40 -3.68 16.57
N GLY A 127 -3.71 -3.74 16.80
CA GLY A 127 -4.64 -4.46 15.93
C GLY A 127 -4.64 -3.87 14.53
N PHE A 128 -4.83 -4.73 13.53
CA PHE A 128 -4.90 -4.37 12.13
C PHE A 128 -6.12 -5.06 11.51
N ARG A 129 -6.91 -4.31 10.73
CA ARG A 129 -7.85 -4.88 9.76
C ARG A 129 -7.86 -4.05 8.49
N GLY A 130 -7.96 -4.70 7.35
CA GLY A 130 -8.00 -4.07 6.04
C GLY A 130 -9.12 -4.65 5.19
N THR A 131 -9.84 -3.78 4.49
CA THR A 131 -10.87 -4.17 3.52
C THR A 131 -10.39 -3.79 2.13
N ARG A 132 -10.42 -4.74 1.19
CA ARG A 132 -9.97 -4.50 -0.17
C ARG A 132 -10.84 -3.43 -0.83
N THR A 133 -10.20 -2.49 -1.52
CA THR A 133 -10.90 -1.51 -2.36
C THR A 133 -10.84 -1.89 -3.84
N LEU A 134 -11.72 -1.27 -4.62
CA LEU A 134 -11.69 -1.31 -6.08
C LEU A 134 -10.85 -0.15 -6.65
N SER A 135 -9.88 0.36 -5.90
CA SER A 135 -9.04 1.46 -6.38
C SER A 135 -7.93 0.98 -7.31
N ASP A 136 -7.63 1.77 -8.33
CA ASP A 136 -6.53 1.49 -9.25
C ASP A 136 -5.19 1.96 -8.66
N THR A 137 -4.15 1.16 -8.85
CA THR A 137 -2.79 1.46 -8.39
C THR A 137 -1.86 1.72 -9.56
N TYR A 138 -1.07 2.78 -9.48
CA TYR A 138 -0.17 3.24 -10.54
C TYR A 138 1.26 3.34 -10.01
N SER A 139 2.22 2.76 -10.73
CA SER A 139 3.64 3.09 -10.56
C SER A 139 3.91 4.41 -11.28
N VAL A 140 4.32 5.43 -10.53
CA VAL A 140 4.47 6.79 -11.05
C VAL A 140 5.94 7.07 -11.36
N ALA A 141 6.18 7.87 -12.40
CA ALA A 141 7.46 8.48 -12.68
C ALA A 141 7.30 9.99 -12.86
N ASN A 142 8.34 10.75 -12.51
CA ASN A 142 8.40 12.20 -12.68
C ASN A 142 9.61 12.57 -13.55
N GLN A 143 9.48 13.67 -14.29
CA GLN A 143 10.55 14.25 -15.11
C GLN A 143 10.75 15.71 -14.70
N TRP A 144 11.99 16.13 -14.53
CA TRP A 144 12.34 17.52 -14.20
C TRP A 144 13.60 17.95 -14.96
N GLY A 145 13.72 19.25 -15.28
CA GLY A 145 14.84 19.77 -16.07
C GLY A 145 14.56 19.90 -17.57
N GLY A 146 13.28 19.86 -17.97
CA GLY A 146 12.82 19.99 -19.36
C GLY A 146 12.51 18.65 -20.01
N ASP A 147 11.86 18.69 -21.18
CA ASP A 147 11.23 17.53 -21.83
C ASP A 147 12.23 16.45 -22.30
N GLN A 148 13.53 16.75 -22.29
CA GLN A 148 14.61 15.83 -22.65
C GLN A 148 15.30 15.17 -21.44
N ALA A 149 14.92 15.51 -20.21
CA ALA A 149 15.50 14.93 -19.00
C ALA A 149 15.05 13.47 -18.80
N PRO A 150 15.80 12.65 -18.05
CA PRO A 150 15.35 11.30 -17.72
C PRO A 150 14.11 11.31 -16.81
N TRP A 151 13.35 10.22 -16.86
CA TRP A 151 12.27 9.94 -15.92
C TRP A 151 12.83 9.27 -14.66
N HIS A 152 12.27 9.62 -13.51
CA HIS A 152 12.68 9.14 -12.19
C HIS A 152 11.49 8.50 -11.46
N PRO A 153 11.70 7.44 -10.65
CA PRO A 153 10.62 6.83 -9.86
C PRO A 153 9.94 7.85 -8.93
N GLY A 154 8.62 7.94 -9.04
CA GLY A 154 7.73 8.82 -8.26
C GLY A 154 6.89 8.09 -7.21
N GLY A 155 7.16 6.80 -6.98
CA GLY A 155 6.44 5.96 -6.01
C GLY A 155 5.15 5.36 -6.56
N THR A 156 4.23 5.03 -5.65
CA THR A 156 2.95 4.38 -5.96
C THR A 156 1.80 5.31 -5.65
N TRP A 157 0.89 5.51 -6.60
CA TRP A 157 -0.33 6.29 -6.40
C TRP A 157 -1.56 5.39 -6.47
N VAL A 158 -2.58 5.71 -5.67
CA VAL A 158 -3.90 5.08 -5.73
C VAL A 158 -4.88 6.13 -6.26
N LEU A 159 -5.42 5.92 -7.46
CA LEU A 159 -6.30 6.88 -8.13
C LEU A 159 -7.63 6.22 -8.49
N GLY A 160 -8.73 6.88 -8.12
CA GLY A 160 -10.08 6.36 -8.36
C GLY A 160 -10.51 5.26 -7.39
N CYS A 161 -11.77 4.82 -7.53
CA CYS A 161 -12.39 3.85 -6.63
C CYS A 161 -13.44 2.94 -7.29
N ARG A 162 -13.51 2.91 -8.63
CA ARG A 162 -14.58 2.22 -9.38
C ARG A 162 -14.15 0.90 -10.03
N GLY A 163 -12.92 0.45 -9.80
CA GLY A 163 -12.39 -0.83 -10.27
C GLY A 163 -12.19 -0.86 -11.77
N THR A 164 -13.19 -1.31 -12.51
CA THR A 164 -13.08 -1.48 -13.97
C THR A 164 -13.36 -0.19 -14.74
N GLN A 165 -13.93 0.82 -14.09
CA GLN A 165 -14.12 2.14 -14.67
C GLN A 165 -12.95 3.05 -14.29
N LEU A 166 -12.02 3.22 -15.22
CA LEU A 166 -10.75 3.91 -14.99
C LEU A 166 -10.92 5.42 -14.87
N VAL A 167 -10.02 6.07 -14.13
CA VAL A 167 -9.87 7.53 -14.15
C VAL A 167 -9.17 7.94 -15.44
N THR A 168 -9.75 8.91 -16.16
CA THR A 168 -9.20 9.39 -17.46
C THR A 168 -8.67 10.81 -17.41
N ALA A 169 -9.08 11.61 -16.43
CA ALA A 169 -8.55 12.94 -16.18
C ALA A 169 -8.67 13.31 -14.70
N ILE A 170 -7.69 14.06 -14.20
CA ILE A 170 -7.72 14.71 -12.89
C ILE A 170 -7.17 16.13 -13.09
N SER A 171 -7.87 17.12 -12.55
CA SER A 171 -7.41 18.50 -12.51
C SER A 171 -7.78 19.10 -11.16
N PHE A 172 -6.82 19.66 -10.45
CA PHE A 172 -7.08 20.31 -9.17
C PHE A 172 -6.08 21.42 -8.90
N THR A 173 -6.44 22.28 -7.94
CA THR A 173 -5.54 23.22 -7.30
C THR A 173 -5.48 22.94 -5.80
N ALA A 174 -4.35 23.26 -5.20
CA ALA A 174 -4.17 23.15 -3.76
C ALA A 174 -4.67 24.43 -3.06
N ASN A 175 -5.29 24.25 -1.90
CA ASN A 175 -5.58 25.29 -0.93
C ASN A 175 -5.12 24.81 0.45
N GLY A 176 -3.89 25.18 0.82
CA GLY A 176 -3.21 24.57 1.97
C GLY A 176 -2.99 23.07 1.73
N ALA A 177 -3.44 22.24 2.67
CA ALA A 177 -3.34 20.78 2.58
C ALA A 177 -4.49 20.13 1.77
N ASN A 178 -5.51 20.90 1.41
CA ASN A 178 -6.69 20.39 0.69
C ASN A 178 -6.52 20.56 -0.82
N LEU A 179 -7.11 19.66 -1.61
CA LEU A 179 -7.15 19.76 -3.07
C LEU A 179 -8.60 19.84 -3.55
N SER A 180 -8.89 20.74 -4.48
CA SER A 180 -10.22 20.91 -5.08
C SER A 180 -10.13 21.04 -6.59
N GLY A 181 -11.08 20.45 -7.31
CA GLY A 181 -11.13 20.53 -8.77
C GLY A 181 -12.13 19.58 -9.40
N THR A 182 -11.71 18.90 -10.47
CA THR A 182 -12.52 17.94 -11.23
C THR A 182 -11.78 16.64 -11.52
N MET A 183 -12.54 15.58 -11.77
CA MET A 183 -12.03 14.33 -12.32
C MET A 183 -13.01 13.74 -13.34
N ASN A 184 -12.50 12.86 -14.21
CA ASN A 184 -13.32 12.12 -15.17
C ASN A 184 -13.11 10.61 -14.97
N TYR A 185 -14.20 9.87 -15.06
CA TYR A 185 -14.18 8.43 -15.24
C TYR A 185 -14.41 8.07 -16.71
N ALA A 186 -13.92 6.91 -17.14
CA ALA A 186 -14.09 6.42 -18.50
C ALA A 186 -15.59 6.36 -18.86
N GLY A 187 -15.95 6.95 -20.00
CA GLY A 187 -17.33 7.04 -20.49
C GLY A 187 -18.18 8.15 -19.86
N GLU A 188 -17.62 9.00 -18.99
CA GLU A 188 -18.35 10.06 -18.29
C GLU A 188 -17.83 11.47 -18.60
N GLY A 189 -18.66 12.48 -18.33
CA GLY A 189 -18.23 13.89 -18.24
C GLY A 189 -17.50 14.19 -16.92
N PRO A 190 -16.94 15.41 -16.77
CA PRO A 190 -16.24 15.80 -15.55
C PRO A 190 -17.18 15.86 -14.33
N ILE A 191 -16.71 15.36 -13.19
CA ILE A 191 -17.35 15.47 -11.88
C ILE A 191 -16.48 16.28 -10.91
N GLY A 192 -17.08 16.84 -9.86
CA GLY A 192 -16.34 17.57 -8.83
C GLY A 192 -15.41 16.66 -8.01
N LEU A 193 -14.26 17.18 -7.63
CA LEU A 193 -13.23 16.52 -6.82
C LEU A 193 -12.90 17.38 -5.60
N GLN A 194 -12.91 16.76 -4.42
CA GLN A 194 -12.44 17.37 -3.17
C GLN A 194 -11.66 16.34 -2.37
N LEU A 195 -10.42 16.66 -2.03
CA LEU A 195 -9.51 15.78 -1.31
C LEU A 195 -9.01 16.48 -0.05
N VAL A 196 -9.01 15.73 1.05
CA VAL A 196 -8.42 16.11 2.33
C VAL A 196 -7.41 15.03 2.73
N PRO A 197 -6.32 15.37 3.44
CA PRO A 197 -5.39 14.36 3.96
C PRO A 197 -6.15 13.35 4.84
N SER A 198 -5.97 12.07 4.59
CA SER A 198 -6.69 10.99 5.29
C SER A 198 -6.11 10.68 6.68
N VAL A 199 -4.85 11.02 6.92
CA VAL A 199 -4.13 10.76 8.18
C VAL A 199 -3.47 12.06 8.62
N GLY A 200 -3.60 12.41 9.90
CA GLY A 200 -3.11 13.67 10.44
C GLY A 200 -1.59 13.80 10.29
N GLN A 201 -1.13 15.01 9.95
CA GLN A 201 0.28 15.39 9.91
C GLN A 201 0.93 15.34 11.29
#